data_AF-A0A5B7W4T2-F1
#
_entry.id   AF-A0A5B7W4T2-F1
#
_cell.length_a   1.000
_cell.length_b   1.000
_cell.length_c   1.000
_cell.angle_alpha   90.00
_cell.angle_beta   90.00
_cell.angle_gamma   90.00
#
_symmetry.space_group_name_H-M   'P 1'
#
loop_
_entity.id
_entity.type
_entity.pdbx_description
1 polymer ?
#
loop_
_entity_poly.entity_id
_entity_poly.type
_entity_poly.pdbx_seq_one_letter_code
_entity_poly.pdbx_strand_id
1 'polypeptide(L)'
;MTERIKTLDEVSSDIAATIQARGGLYDEAVITDEFYKHLFQNAVAHFAHLTRLAMERYYYETGRTLKFGIVNTAAIGGFACVSEEDIDFIGIHFGTISLVSAIFTRMLSNPNILPGVGDTSLEANAGYTHFIPAKEDLALFSPCRPACRVRSAFSKHLTLTGLDFIFGHEITHITNGHLGVINQTRHPDQEKRRPALSPLENQAIELDADIGATQWTLMYTELVSNSRSKLPVEGFDPLSISWREFYATELKTVGFCFMASYLSLRMLSPDYWSPTNQEQILPPLPPYRMGSLMHVYANVLVEFHDMSFEEAQKYVYAFCIGSEGALANLLAESGQGESNLSAINSFFNEVGPYNDKVTKAYDMLAKELSEFAMEETTKVTHPRPRTCDYVVLKGLKHGAEFIGILEAKHSETSPKRLDLQCFFRERGLPTGLPFPLTFVAEFEGDMIEEALKADGKNHVAIIEEVTDLETVALSSITDKTDLLHFALQNSECFKLKEDLITLLKA
;
A
#
# COMPACT_ATOMS: atom_id res chain seq x y z
N MET A 1 10.91 0.65 -20.59
CA MET A 1 9.86 -0.34 -20.90
C MET A 1 8.80 -0.24 -19.82
N THR A 2 7.53 -0.34 -20.16
CA THR A 2 6.44 -0.40 -19.16
C THR A 2 6.40 -1.79 -18.52
N GLU A 3 6.06 -1.86 -17.23
CA GLU A 3 5.94 -3.10 -16.45
C GLU A 3 4.67 -3.87 -16.83
N ARG A 4 3.61 -3.14 -17.19
CA ARG A 4 2.37 -3.68 -17.72
C ARG A 4 2.49 -3.99 -19.21
N ILE A 5 2.00 -5.16 -19.61
CA ILE A 5 1.81 -5.51 -21.02
C ILE A 5 0.43 -5.08 -21.52
N LYS A 6 0.36 -4.67 -22.78
CA LYS A 6 -0.86 -4.32 -23.51
C LYS A 6 -1.09 -5.26 -24.69
N THR A 7 -0.07 -5.97 -25.15
CA THR A 7 -0.17 -6.92 -26.25
C THR A 7 0.56 -8.22 -25.90
N LEU A 8 0.14 -9.33 -26.53
CA LEU A 8 0.66 -10.67 -26.22
C LEU A 8 2.08 -10.92 -26.76
N ASP A 9 2.58 -10.08 -27.66
CA ASP A 9 3.96 -10.12 -28.19
C ASP A 9 4.99 -9.52 -27.23
N GLU A 10 4.56 -8.92 -26.11
CA GLU A 10 5.44 -8.41 -25.05
C GLU A 10 5.90 -9.49 -24.05
N VAL A 11 5.43 -10.73 -24.22
CA VAL A 11 5.77 -11.89 -23.38
C VAL A 11 6.14 -13.09 -24.24
N SER A 12 6.71 -14.10 -23.61
CA SER A 12 7.01 -15.38 -24.23
C SER A 12 5.76 -16.11 -24.73
N SER A 13 5.93 -16.99 -25.71
CA SER A 13 4.81 -17.67 -26.38
C SER A 13 3.97 -18.57 -25.45
N ASP A 14 4.59 -19.18 -24.44
CA ASP A 14 3.94 -20.00 -23.41
C ASP A 14 3.11 -19.16 -22.43
N ILE A 15 3.61 -17.99 -22.03
CA ILE A 15 2.86 -17.03 -21.22
C ILE A 15 1.69 -16.47 -22.03
N ALA A 16 1.91 -16.08 -23.28
CA ALA A 16 0.86 -15.62 -24.19
C ALA A 16 -0.27 -16.66 -24.35
N ALA A 17 0.08 -17.94 -24.52
CA ALA A 17 -0.89 -19.03 -24.58
C ALA A 17 -1.68 -19.19 -23.27
N THR A 18 -1.02 -19.03 -22.12
CA THR A 18 -1.67 -19.09 -20.80
C THR A 18 -2.64 -17.93 -20.59
N ILE A 19 -2.26 -16.72 -20.97
CA ILE A 19 -3.14 -15.53 -20.91
C ILE A 19 -4.36 -15.75 -21.81
N GLN A 20 -4.15 -16.23 -23.05
CA GLN A 20 -5.23 -16.49 -23.99
C GLN A 20 -6.21 -17.56 -23.48
N ALA A 21 -5.71 -18.63 -22.88
CA ALA A 21 -6.52 -19.69 -22.28
C ALA A 21 -7.38 -19.19 -21.10
N ARG A 22 -6.96 -18.11 -20.44
CA ARG A 22 -7.64 -17.50 -19.29
C ARG A 22 -8.53 -16.30 -19.64
N GLY A 23 -8.70 -16.00 -20.93
CA GLY A 23 -9.62 -14.96 -21.41
C GLY A 23 -8.98 -13.85 -22.25
N GLY A 24 -7.64 -13.84 -22.36
CA GLY A 24 -6.90 -12.78 -23.05
C GLY A 24 -6.72 -11.53 -22.19
N LEU A 25 -6.07 -10.50 -22.74
CA LEU A 25 -5.89 -9.22 -22.07
C LEU A 25 -7.20 -8.41 -22.08
N TYR A 26 -7.49 -7.74 -20.96
CA TYR A 26 -8.66 -6.90 -20.81
C TYR A 26 -8.53 -5.59 -21.61
N ASP A 27 -9.54 -5.29 -22.42
CA ASP A 27 -9.64 -4.02 -23.15
C ASP A 27 -10.19 -2.91 -22.24
N GLU A 28 -9.31 -2.03 -21.77
CA GLU A 28 -9.68 -0.93 -20.88
C GLU A 28 -10.57 0.13 -21.53
N ALA A 29 -10.67 0.17 -22.86
CA ALA A 29 -11.52 1.12 -23.57
C ALA A 29 -13.02 0.90 -23.31
N VAL A 30 -13.41 -0.28 -22.83
CA VAL A 30 -14.80 -0.59 -22.48
C VAL A 30 -15.25 0.06 -21.16
N ILE A 31 -14.30 0.53 -20.33
CA ILE A 31 -14.62 1.24 -19.08
C ILE A 31 -15.00 2.68 -19.41
N THR A 32 -16.30 2.95 -19.40
CA THR A 32 -16.87 4.26 -19.76
C THR A 32 -17.20 5.13 -18.55
N ASP A 33 -17.45 4.53 -17.39
CA ASP A 33 -17.68 5.29 -16.14
C ASP A 33 -16.36 5.87 -15.63
N GLU A 34 -16.31 7.19 -15.44
CA GLU A 34 -15.09 7.91 -15.06
C GLU A 34 -14.62 7.59 -13.63
N PHE A 35 -15.54 7.30 -12.71
CA PHE A 35 -15.17 6.90 -11.35
C PHE A 35 -14.51 5.52 -11.37
N TYR A 36 -15.11 4.57 -12.06
CA TYR A 36 -14.60 3.22 -12.17
C TYR A 36 -13.29 3.17 -12.96
N LYS A 37 -13.19 3.94 -14.05
CA LYS A 37 -11.94 4.14 -14.80
C LYS A 37 -10.82 4.66 -13.91
N HIS A 38 -11.11 5.62 -13.05
CA HIS A 38 -10.12 6.12 -12.09
C HIS A 38 -9.68 5.05 -11.08
N LEU A 39 -10.60 4.23 -10.55
CA LEU A 39 -10.26 3.11 -9.66
C LEU A 39 -9.36 2.09 -10.36
N PHE A 40 -9.72 1.71 -11.59
CA PHE A 40 -8.95 0.79 -12.42
C PHE A 40 -7.54 1.32 -12.70
N GLN A 41 -7.41 2.60 -13.06
CA GLN A 41 -6.12 3.23 -13.32
C GLN A 41 -5.23 3.29 -12.07
N ASN A 42 -5.81 3.57 -10.90
CA ASN A 42 -5.07 3.52 -9.64
C ASN A 42 -4.55 2.09 -9.37
N ALA A 43 -5.39 1.07 -9.52
CA ALA A 43 -4.97 -0.33 -9.36
C ALA A 43 -3.81 -0.70 -10.30
N VAL A 44 -3.92 -0.33 -11.58
CA VAL A 44 -2.85 -0.56 -12.57
C VAL A 44 -1.54 0.15 -12.19
N ALA A 45 -1.61 1.43 -11.81
CA ALA A 45 -0.42 2.18 -11.41
C ALA A 45 0.24 1.56 -10.17
N HIS A 46 -0.58 1.02 -9.28
CA HIS A 46 -0.15 0.38 -8.05
C HIS A 46 0.53 -0.97 -8.30
N PHE A 47 -0.05 -1.82 -9.15
CA PHE A 47 0.59 -3.07 -9.59
C PHE A 47 1.91 -2.81 -10.32
N ALA A 48 2.01 -1.74 -11.11
CA ALA A 48 3.28 -1.35 -11.73
C ALA A 48 4.33 -0.97 -10.68
N HIS A 49 3.93 -0.29 -9.60
CA HIS A 49 4.83 0.01 -8.49
C HIS A 49 5.29 -1.26 -7.76
N LEU A 50 4.38 -2.16 -7.39
CA LEU A 50 4.73 -3.43 -6.77
C LEU A 50 5.63 -4.29 -7.66
N THR A 51 5.37 -4.31 -8.97
CA THR A 51 6.22 -4.98 -9.96
C THR A 51 7.64 -4.42 -9.94
N ARG A 52 7.80 -3.09 -9.92
CA ARG A 52 9.13 -2.46 -9.79
C ARG A 52 9.81 -2.82 -8.48
N LEU A 53 9.07 -2.79 -7.38
CA LEU A 53 9.63 -3.12 -6.07
C LEU A 53 10.10 -4.58 -6.01
N ALA A 54 9.33 -5.51 -6.58
CA ALA A 54 9.75 -6.90 -6.75
C ALA A 54 10.98 -7.03 -7.66
N MET A 55 11.01 -6.29 -8.77
CA MET A 55 12.16 -6.25 -9.67
C MET A 55 13.44 -5.77 -8.97
N GLU A 56 13.35 -4.68 -8.22
CA GLU A 56 14.47 -4.11 -7.47
C GLU A 56 14.96 -5.06 -6.38
N ARG A 57 14.04 -5.72 -5.65
CA ARG A 57 14.39 -6.62 -4.55
C ARG A 57 14.94 -7.96 -5.02
N TYR A 58 14.34 -8.60 -6.01
CA TYR A 58 14.62 -10.02 -6.33
C TYR A 58 15.25 -10.25 -7.70
N TYR A 59 15.04 -9.39 -8.68
CA TYR A 59 15.39 -9.70 -10.07
C TYR A 59 16.74 -9.16 -10.54
N TYR A 60 17.35 -8.22 -9.80
CA TYR A 60 18.51 -7.45 -10.26
C TYR A 60 19.68 -8.31 -10.78
N GLU A 61 19.95 -9.48 -10.17
CA GLU A 61 21.08 -10.34 -10.53
C GLU A 61 20.67 -11.58 -11.35
N THR A 62 19.37 -11.75 -11.62
CA THR A 62 18.83 -12.96 -12.24
C THR A 62 18.87 -12.94 -13.78
N GLY A 63 18.96 -11.76 -14.38
CA GLY A 63 18.78 -11.57 -15.83
C GLY A 63 17.33 -11.69 -16.31
N ARG A 64 16.40 -12.08 -15.43
CA ARG A 64 14.97 -12.21 -15.71
C ARG A 64 14.24 -10.88 -15.52
N THR A 65 13.03 -10.78 -16.07
CA THR A 65 12.14 -9.64 -15.87
C THR A 65 10.74 -10.06 -15.46
N LEU A 66 10.12 -9.31 -14.55
CA LEU A 66 8.73 -9.48 -14.15
C LEU A 66 7.84 -8.51 -14.93
N LYS A 67 6.78 -9.04 -15.50
CA LYS A 67 5.72 -8.30 -16.18
C LYS A 67 4.37 -8.58 -15.52
N PHE A 68 3.39 -7.72 -15.77
CA PHE A 68 2.02 -7.99 -15.37
C PHE A 68 0.99 -7.58 -16.41
N GLY A 69 -0.22 -8.12 -16.29
CA GLY A 69 -1.35 -7.81 -17.17
C GLY A 69 -2.69 -7.97 -16.48
N ILE A 70 -3.73 -7.33 -17.03
CA ILE A 70 -5.11 -7.52 -16.58
C ILE A 70 -5.77 -8.51 -17.53
N VAL A 71 -6.32 -9.60 -16.98
CA VAL A 71 -6.92 -10.68 -17.74
C VAL A 71 -8.44 -10.51 -17.81
N ASN A 72 -8.98 -10.68 -19.02
CA ASN A 72 -10.39 -10.48 -19.33
C ASN A 72 -11.27 -11.62 -18.81
N THR A 73 -11.49 -11.64 -17.51
CA THR A 73 -12.38 -12.60 -16.86
C THR A 73 -13.07 -11.98 -15.66
N ALA A 74 -14.34 -12.35 -15.48
CA ALA A 74 -15.16 -11.98 -14.33
C ALA A 74 -14.81 -12.80 -13.08
N ALA A 75 -13.97 -13.84 -13.19
CA ALA A 75 -13.52 -14.60 -12.03
C ALA A 75 -12.71 -13.71 -11.07
N ILE A 76 -12.72 -14.05 -9.79
CA ILE A 76 -11.93 -13.40 -8.75
C ILE A 76 -10.62 -14.18 -8.56
N GLY A 77 -9.52 -13.48 -8.30
CA GLY A 77 -8.18 -14.01 -8.12
C GLY A 77 -7.14 -13.45 -9.10
N GLY A 78 -5.99 -14.10 -9.12
CA GLY A 78 -4.90 -13.87 -10.05
C GLY A 78 -4.24 -15.18 -10.43
N PHE A 79 -3.09 -15.08 -11.09
CA PHE A 79 -2.14 -16.17 -11.25
C PHE A 79 -0.76 -15.61 -11.57
N ALA A 80 0.27 -16.34 -11.17
CA ALA A 80 1.63 -16.15 -11.62
C ALA A 80 2.07 -17.24 -12.60
N CYS A 81 3.02 -16.90 -13.48
CA CYS A 81 3.66 -17.79 -14.43
C CYS A 81 5.15 -17.47 -14.49
N VAL A 82 5.97 -18.51 -14.59
CA VAL A 82 7.41 -18.40 -14.88
C VAL A 82 7.68 -19.09 -16.21
N SER A 83 8.28 -18.38 -17.17
CA SER A 83 8.65 -18.96 -18.46
C SER A 83 10.03 -19.62 -18.41
N GLU A 84 10.29 -20.53 -19.36
CA GLU A 84 11.65 -20.96 -19.68
C GLU A 84 12.49 -19.82 -20.30
N GLU A 85 11.84 -18.79 -20.84
CA GLU A 85 12.49 -17.53 -21.24
C GLU A 85 12.75 -16.62 -20.03
N ASP A 86 13.50 -15.52 -20.21
CA ASP A 86 13.87 -14.57 -19.14
C ASP A 86 12.72 -13.62 -18.72
N ILE A 87 11.47 -14.10 -18.79
CA ILE A 87 10.26 -13.34 -18.45
C ILE A 87 9.35 -14.14 -17.50
N ASP A 88 9.00 -13.51 -16.39
CA ASP A 88 7.96 -13.93 -15.46
C ASP A 88 6.73 -13.01 -15.61
N PHE A 89 5.55 -13.54 -15.26
CA PHE A 89 4.30 -12.82 -15.47
C PHE A 89 3.30 -13.00 -14.33
N ILE A 90 2.66 -11.90 -13.93
CA ILE A 90 1.48 -11.91 -13.05
C ILE A 90 0.24 -11.44 -13.82
N GLY A 91 -0.79 -12.27 -13.84
CA GLY A 91 -2.10 -11.94 -14.39
C GLY A 91 -3.11 -11.70 -13.27
N ILE A 92 -3.67 -10.49 -13.21
CA ILE A 92 -4.80 -10.20 -12.31
C ILE A 92 -6.10 -10.24 -13.10
N HIS A 93 -7.09 -10.97 -12.59
CA HIS A 93 -8.40 -10.99 -13.22
C HIS A 93 -9.09 -9.63 -13.08
N PHE A 94 -9.72 -9.14 -14.15
CA PHE A 94 -10.50 -7.91 -14.12
C PHE A 94 -11.59 -7.94 -13.03
N GLY A 95 -12.25 -9.08 -12.86
CA GLY A 95 -13.26 -9.25 -11.82
C GLY A 95 -12.75 -9.00 -10.41
N THR A 96 -11.48 -9.28 -10.13
CA THR A 96 -10.84 -8.95 -8.85
C THR A 96 -10.79 -7.45 -8.60
N ILE A 97 -10.30 -6.68 -9.56
CA ILE A 97 -10.19 -5.21 -9.45
C ILE A 97 -11.59 -4.63 -9.24
N SER A 98 -12.56 -5.11 -10.02
CA SER A 98 -13.96 -4.71 -9.94
C SER A 98 -14.57 -4.97 -8.57
N LEU A 99 -14.51 -6.21 -8.09
CA LEU A 99 -15.19 -6.64 -6.88
C LEU A 99 -14.56 -6.04 -5.61
N VAL A 100 -13.22 -6.03 -5.53
CA VAL A 100 -12.50 -5.40 -4.41
C VAL A 100 -12.83 -3.91 -4.31
N SER A 101 -12.83 -3.22 -5.45
CA SER A 101 -13.26 -1.81 -5.53
C SER A 101 -14.71 -1.63 -5.10
N ALA A 102 -15.61 -2.51 -5.53
CA ALA A 102 -17.03 -2.43 -5.20
C ALA A 102 -17.28 -2.61 -3.70
N ILE A 103 -16.60 -3.56 -3.07
CA ILE A 103 -16.72 -3.84 -1.63
C ILE A 103 -16.34 -2.59 -0.82
N PHE A 104 -15.12 -2.08 -0.97
CA PHE A 104 -14.65 -1.00 -0.10
C PHE A 104 -15.34 0.34 -0.38
N THR A 105 -15.70 0.61 -1.63
CA THR A 105 -16.41 1.86 -1.96
C THR A 105 -17.86 1.84 -1.47
N ARG A 106 -18.55 0.69 -1.53
CA ARG A 106 -19.87 0.52 -0.91
C ARG A 106 -19.81 0.54 0.61
N MET A 107 -18.82 -0.11 1.22
CA MET A 107 -18.62 -0.06 2.67
C MET A 107 -18.54 1.38 3.17
N LEU A 108 -17.72 2.21 2.52
CA LEU A 108 -17.55 3.60 2.94
C LEU A 108 -18.71 4.52 2.54
N SER A 109 -19.62 4.06 1.69
CA SER A 109 -20.91 4.71 1.43
C SER A 109 -21.98 4.37 2.47
N ASN A 110 -21.71 3.46 3.42
CA ASN A 110 -22.60 3.18 4.54
C ASN A 110 -22.14 3.96 5.80
N PRO A 111 -22.99 4.79 6.41
CA PRO A 111 -22.62 5.62 7.57
C PRO A 111 -22.27 4.81 8.83
N ASN A 112 -22.69 3.54 8.92
CA ASN A 112 -22.45 2.67 10.07
C ASN A 112 -21.10 1.93 10.00
N ILE A 113 -20.39 2.02 8.89
CA ILE A 113 -19.10 1.36 8.69
C ILE A 113 -18.00 2.40 8.86
N LEU A 114 -17.05 2.12 9.77
CA LEU A 114 -15.95 3.01 10.13
C LEU A 114 -16.45 4.44 10.45
N PRO A 115 -17.27 4.62 11.50
CA PRO A 115 -17.88 5.93 11.81
C PRO A 115 -16.89 7.02 12.22
N GLY A 116 -15.63 6.65 12.51
CA GLY A 116 -14.55 7.59 12.81
C GLY A 116 -13.76 8.08 11.59
N VAL A 117 -14.17 7.72 10.37
CA VAL A 117 -13.52 8.11 9.11
C VAL A 117 -14.38 9.11 8.36
N GLY A 118 -13.90 10.34 8.20
CA GLY A 118 -14.61 11.44 7.56
C GLY A 118 -16.00 11.74 8.16
N ASP A 119 -16.80 12.53 7.43
CA ASP A 119 -18.17 12.86 7.80
C ASP A 119 -19.16 11.80 7.29
N THR A 120 -19.66 10.95 8.18
CA THR A 120 -20.62 9.88 7.85
C THR A 120 -22.03 10.39 7.60
N SER A 121 -22.38 11.58 8.07
CA SER A 121 -23.74 12.13 7.89
C SER A 121 -24.08 12.46 6.44
N LEU A 122 -23.05 12.59 5.58
CA LEU A 122 -23.18 12.80 4.15
C LEU A 122 -23.51 11.51 3.39
N GLU A 123 -23.28 10.36 4.00
CA GLU A 123 -23.46 9.07 3.35
C GLU A 123 -24.91 8.60 3.42
N ALA A 124 -25.35 7.95 2.35
CA ALA A 124 -26.58 7.19 2.30
C ALA A 124 -26.20 5.76 1.91
N ASN A 125 -26.69 4.77 2.67
CA ASN A 125 -26.42 3.36 2.38
C ASN A 125 -26.63 3.08 0.88
N ALA A 126 -25.63 2.50 0.21
CA ALA A 126 -25.53 2.39 -1.24
C ALA A 126 -26.50 1.36 -1.89
N GLY A 127 -27.66 1.17 -1.28
CA GLY A 127 -28.64 0.15 -1.64
C GLY A 127 -28.28 -1.24 -1.11
N TYR A 128 -29.29 -2.11 -1.06
CA TYR A 128 -29.18 -3.47 -0.56
C TYR A 128 -28.64 -4.43 -1.62
N THR A 129 -27.66 -5.23 -1.24
CA THR A 129 -27.34 -6.50 -1.93
C THR A 129 -27.36 -7.62 -0.91
N HIS A 130 -28.15 -8.66 -1.18
CA HIS A 130 -28.32 -9.78 -0.25
C HIS A 130 -27.09 -10.71 -0.20
N PHE A 131 -26.12 -10.53 -1.10
CA PHE A 131 -24.88 -11.28 -1.14
C PHE A 131 -23.78 -10.53 -1.91
N ILE A 132 -22.53 -10.98 -1.77
CA ILE A 132 -21.42 -10.57 -2.64
C ILE A 132 -21.31 -11.61 -3.76
N PRO A 133 -21.31 -11.21 -5.04
CA PRO A 133 -21.27 -12.18 -6.13
C PRO A 133 -19.89 -12.86 -6.22
N ALA A 134 -19.89 -14.17 -6.48
CA ALA A 134 -18.65 -14.98 -6.59
C ALA A 134 -17.85 -14.71 -7.87
N LYS A 135 -18.40 -13.89 -8.77
CA LYS A 135 -17.80 -13.35 -9.99
C LYS A 135 -18.23 -11.91 -10.11
N GLU A 136 -17.52 -11.13 -10.88
CA GLU A 136 -17.96 -9.78 -11.20
C GLU A 136 -19.35 -9.78 -11.85
N ASP A 137 -20.21 -8.93 -11.31
CA ASP A 137 -21.45 -8.50 -11.94
C ASP A 137 -21.63 -6.99 -11.71
N LEU A 138 -21.30 -6.19 -12.72
CA LEU A 138 -21.45 -4.73 -12.66
C LEU A 138 -22.91 -4.27 -12.61
N ALA A 139 -23.88 -5.13 -12.93
CA ALA A 139 -25.29 -4.78 -12.83
C ALA A 139 -25.81 -4.96 -11.40
N LEU A 140 -25.32 -5.97 -10.69
CA LEU A 140 -25.76 -6.27 -9.32
C LEU A 140 -24.90 -5.60 -8.24
N PHE A 141 -23.58 -5.56 -8.44
CA PHE A 141 -22.63 -5.14 -7.39
C PHE A 141 -21.50 -4.28 -7.97
N SER A 142 -21.85 -3.11 -8.50
CA SER A 142 -20.89 -2.13 -9.00
C SER A 142 -20.26 -1.28 -7.89
N PRO A 143 -19.07 -0.71 -8.10
CA PRO A 143 -18.55 0.37 -7.26
C PRO A 143 -19.52 1.56 -7.20
N CYS A 144 -19.57 2.21 -6.05
CA CYS A 144 -20.31 3.46 -5.85
C CYS A 144 -19.41 4.49 -5.17
N ARG A 145 -19.56 5.77 -5.49
CA ARG A 145 -18.70 6.79 -4.90
C ARG A 145 -19.26 7.24 -3.54
N PRO A 146 -18.51 7.11 -2.42
CA PRO A 146 -18.91 7.72 -1.16
C PRO A 146 -19.12 9.22 -1.32
N ALA A 147 -20.18 9.74 -0.71
CA ALA A 147 -20.57 11.15 -0.79
C ALA A 147 -19.57 12.05 -0.07
N CYS A 148 -19.06 11.60 1.08
CA CYS A 148 -17.98 12.27 1.79
C CYS A 148 -16.67 12.06 1.04
N ARG A 149 -16.02 13.16 0.66
CA ARG A 149 -14.77 13.11 -0.12
C ARG A 149 -13.62 12.45 0.66
N VAL A 150 -13.60 12.57 1.99
CA VAL A 150 -12.61 11.89 2.84
C VAL A 150 -12.83 10.38 2.79
N ARG A 151 -14.07 9.93 2.99
CA ARG A 151 -14.44 8.51 2.90
C ARG A 151 -14.20 7.92 1.51
N SER A 152 -14.41 8.71 0.46
CA SER A 152 -14.08 8.34 -0.92
C SER A 152 -12.58 8.21 -1.19
N ALA A 153 -11.73 8.99 -0.52
CA ALA A 153 -10.28 8.79 -0.56
C ALA A 153 -9.88 7.57 0.28
N PHE A 154 -10.48 7.40 1.45
CA PHE A 154 -10.19 6.31 2.38
C PHE A 154 -10.55 4.94 1.78
N SER A 155 -11.69 4.84 1.08
CA SER A 155 -12.09 3.62 0.39
C SER A 155 -11.07 3.19 -0.67
N LYS A 156 -10.35 4.13 -1.28
CA LYS A 156 -9.29 3.83 -2.25
C LYS A 156 -8.06 3.25 -1.55
N HIS A 157 -7.69 3.76 -0.36
CA HIS A 157 -6.62 3.12 0.42
C HIS A 157 -6.96 1.66 0.71
N LEU A 158 -8.15 1.39 1.26
CA LEU A 158 -8.59 0.00 1.52
C LEU A 158 -8.64 -0.86 0.24
N THR A 159 -9.13 -0.29 -0.87
CA THR A 159 -9.16 -0.98 -2.17
C THR A 159 -7.77 -1.38 -2.61
N LEU A 160 -6.83 -0.44 -2.62
CA LEU A 160 -5.45 -0.69 -3.03
C LEU A 160 -4.79 -1.69 -2.07
N THR A 161 -4.99 -1.57 -0.76
CA THR A 161 -4.46 -2.52 0.24
C THR A 161 -5.02 -3.94 0.04
N GLY A 162 -6.30 -4.10 -0.30
CA GLY A 162 -6.86 -5.41 -0.62
C GLY A 162 -6.28 -5.99 -1.92
N LEU A 163 -6.02 -5.14 -2.91
CA LEU A 163 -5.36 -5.53 -4.16
C LEU A 163 -3.86 -5.84 -3.94
N ASP A 164 -3.20 -5.20 -2.98
CA ASP A 164 -1.81 -5.47 -2.58
C ASP A 164 -1.66 -6.86 -2.02
N PHE A 165 -2.60 -7.28 -1.19
CA PHE A 165 -2.64 -8.64 -0.68
C PHE A 165 -2.74 -9.65 -1.83
N ILE A 166 -3.66 -9.45 -2.79
CA ILE A 166 -3.84 -10.37 -3.91
C ILE A 166 -2.62 -10.37 -4.84
N PHE A 167 -2.06 -9.20 -5.16
CA PHE A 167 -0.90 -9.12 -6.05
C PHE A 167 0.37 -9.65 -5.38
N GLY A 168 0.56 -9.34 -4.09
CA GLY A 168 1.64 -9.84 -3.25
C GLY A 168 1.63 -11.37 -3.14
N HIS A 169 0.44 -11.97 -3.05
CA HIS A 169 0.28 -13.43 -3.09
C HIS A 169 0.88 -14.04 -4.36
N GLU A 170 0.58 -13.45 -5.53
CA GLU A 170 1.13 -13.91 -6.81
C GLU A 170 2.65 -13.64 -6.93
N ILE A 171 3.16 -12.53 -6.38
CA ILE A 171 4.61 -12.30 -6.28
C ILE A 171 5.25 -13.42 -5.47
N THR A 172 4.67 -13.78 -4.32
CA THR A 172 5.22 -14.80 -3.43
C THR A 172 5.28 -16.18 -4.08
N HIS A 173 4.32 -16.55 -4.93
CA HIS A 173 4.42 -17.78 -5.70
C HIS A 173 5.68 -17.85 -6.59
N ILE A 174 6.15 -16.70 -7.09
CA ILE A 174 7.39 -16.63 -7.85
C ILE A 174 8.59 -16.60 -6.90
N THR A 175 8.62 -15.65 -5.97
CA THR A 175 9.82 -15.38 -5.16
C THR A 175 10.15 -16.49 -4.16
N ASN A 176 9.15 -17.25 -3.68
CA ASN A 176 9.38 -18.33 -2.72
C ASN A 176 9.57 -19.70 -3.40
N GLY A 177 9.71 -19.73 -4.72
CA GLY A 177 10.02 -20.96 -5.46
C GLY A 177 8.84 -21.91 -5.66
N HIS A 178 7.61 -21.51 -5.31
CA HIS A 178 6.41 -22.35 -5.46
C HIS A 178 6.22 -22.81 -6.92
N LEU A 179 6.34 -21.89 -7.87
CA LEU A 179 6.18 -22.21 -9.28
C LEU A 179 7.30 -23.12 -9.82
N GLY A 180 8.51 -23.05 -9.27
CA GLY A 180 9.60 -23.96 -9.61
C GLY A 180 9.25 -25.40 -9.24
N VAL A 181 8.78 -25.62 -8.01
CA VAL A 181 8.33 -26.94 -7.54
C VAL A 181 7.10 -27.44 -8.32
N ILE A 182 6.12 -26.57 -8.59
CA ILE A 182 4.94 -26.92 -9.40
C ILE A 182 5.37 -27.35 -10.81
N ASN A 183 6.28 -26.61 -11.45
CA ASN A 183 6.76 -26.92 -12.79
C ASN A 183 7.53 -28.24 -12.85
N GLN A 184 8.28 -28.60 -11.80
CA GLN A 184 8.93 -29.91 -11.70
C GLN A 184 7.93 -31.07 -11.76
N THR A 185 6.67 -30.90 -11.33
CA THR A 185 5.65 -31.95 -11.43
C THR A 185 5.25 -32.27 -12.88
N ARG A 186 5.53 -31.33 -13.80
CA ARG A 186 5.22 -31.41 -15.23
C ARG A 186 6.48 -31.51 -16.09
N HIS A 187 7.65 -31.72 -15.48
CA HIS A 187 8.94 -31.72 -16.19
C HIS A 187 8.95 -32.75 -17.35
N PRO A 188 9.42 -32.40 -18.56
CA PRO A 188 9.42 -33.32 -19.71
C PRO A 188 10.23 -34.60 -19.49
N ASP A 189 11.42 -34.47 -18.88
CA ASP A 189 12.27 -35.59 -18.45
C ASP A 189 11.64 -36.30 -17.23
N GLN A 190 11.36 -37.60 -17.35
CA GLN A 190 10.74 -38.40 -16.30
C GLN A 190 11.63 -38.57 -15.07
N GLU A 191 12.96 -38.60 -15.24
CA GLU A 191 13.90 -38.78 -14.13
C GLU A 191 14.01 -37.52 -13.25
N LYS A 192 13.69 -36.35 -13.83
CA LYS A 192 13.64 -35.05 -13.12
C LYS A 192 12.23 -34.68 -12.67
N ARG A 193 11.21 -35.48 -13.03
CA ARG A 193 9.81 -35.17 -12.74
C ARG A 193 9.48 -35.49 -11.30
N ARG A 194 9.09 -34.46 -10.56
CA ARG A 194 8.55 -34.59 -9.21
C ARG A 194 7.16 -35.25 -9.25
N PRO A 195 6.78 -36.10 -8.28
CA PRO A 195 5.38 -36.46 -8.08
C PRO A 195 4.48 -35.23 -7.91
N ALA A 196 3.20 -35.35 -8.27
CA ALA A 196 2.24 -34.29 -8.03
C ALA A 196 2.19 -33.93 -6.54
N LEU A 197 2.08 -32.63 -6.25
CA LEU A 197 1.91 -32.13 -4.88
C LEU A 197 0.66 -32.76 -4.26
N SER A 198 0.80 -33.27 -3.04
CA SER A 198 -0.31 -33.70 -2.20
C SER A 198 -1.22 -32.51 -1.83
N PRO A 199 -2.45 -32.76 -1.35
CA PRO A 199 -3.32 -31.68 -0.90
C PRO A 199 -2.69 -30.81 0.20
N LEU A 200 -2.00 -31.40 1.17
CA LEU A 200 -1.35 -30.65 2.25
C LEU A 200 -0.18 -29.80 1.74
N GLU A 201 0.59 -30.30 0.76
CA GLU A 201 1.67 -29.54 0.12
C GLU A 201 1.13 -28.35 -0.70
N ASN A 202 0.02 -28.52 -1.43
CA ASN A 202 -0.63 -27.39 -2.12
C ASN A 202 -1.15 -26.36 -1.11
N GLN A 203 -1.80 -26.80 -0.04
CA GLN A 203 -2.25 -25.88 1.00
C GLN A 203 -1.09 -25.15 1.68
N ALA A 204 0.04 -25.82 1.89
CA ALA A 204 1.24 -25.23 2.48
C ALA A 204 1.79 -24.06 1.66
N ILE A 205 1.95 -24.24 0.35
CA ILE A 205 2.47 -23.16 -0.53
C ILE A 205 1.46 -22.01 -0.69
N GLU A 206 0.16 -22.28 -0.63
CA GLU A 206 -0.89 -21.23 -0.68
C GLU A 206 -0.93 -20.40 0.61
N LEU A 207 -0.74 -21.04 1.78
CA LEU A 207 -0.64 -20.31 3.05
C LEU A 207 0.67 -19.53 3.18
N ASP A 208 1.78 -20.06 2.64
CA ASP A 208 3.03 -19.30 2.54
C ASP A 208 2.86 -18.08 1.62
N ALA A 209 2.12 -18.23 0.51
CA ALA A 209 1.76 -17.11 -0.35
C ALA A 209 0.89 -16.06 0.38
N ASP A 210 -0.01 -16.46 1.28
CA ASP A 210 -0.76 -15.53 2.16
C ASP A 210 0.12 -14.81 3.19
N ILE A 211 1.13 -15.48 3.73
CA ILE A 211 2.13 -14.86 4.61
C ILE A 211 2.92 -13.81 3.82
N GLY A 212 3.45 -14.16 2.66
CA GLY A 212 4.18 -13.23 1.80
C GLY A 212 3.30 -12.07 1.30
N ALA A 213 2.04 -12.32 0.97
CA ALA A 213 1.06 -11.28 0.65
C ALA A 213 0.88 -10.27 1.79
N THR A 214 0.83 -10.76 3.03
CA THR A 214 0.75 -9.92 4.23
C THR A 214 2.01 -9.06 4.38
N GLN A 215 3.20 -9.64 4.17
CA GLN A 215 4.46 -8.91 4.20
C GLN A 215 4.52 -7.81 3.13
N TRP A 216 4.14 -8.12 1.87
CA TRP A 216 4.07 -7.15 0.78
C TRP A 216 3.13 -5.99 1.09
N THR A 217 1.95 -6.31 1.62
CA THR A 217 0.94 -5.32 2.03
C THR A 217 1.49 -4.39 3.12
N LEU A 218 2.05 -4.95 4.19
CA LEU A 218 2.57 -4.17 5.31
C LEU A 218 3.79 -3.33 4.89
N MET A 219 4.73 -3.92 4.16
CA MET A 219 5.90 -3.19 3.64
C MET A 219 5.47 -2.01 2.77
N TYR A 220 4.49 -2.18 1.89
CA TYR A 220 4.03 -1.06 1.07
C TYR A 220 3.41 0.05 1.94
N THR A 221 2.60 -0.31 2.94
CA THR A 221 2.03 0.69 3.86
C THR A 221 3.09 1.41 4.68
N GLU A 222 4.15 0.71 5.11
CA GLU A 222 5.29 1.30 5.79
C GLU A 222 6.07 2.23 4.85
N LEU A 223 6.33 1.82 3.60
CA LEU A 223 6.98 2.66 2.59
C LEU A 223 6.23 3.97 2.37
N VAL A 224 4.90 3.92 2.26
CA VAL A 224 4.05 5.11 2.11
C VAL A 224 4.08 5.97 3.36
N SER A 225 3.96 5.37 4.55
CA SER A 225 4.04 6.07 5.84
C SER A 225 5.38 6.80 6.00
N ASN A 226 6.49 6.11 5.73
CA ASN A 226 7.85 6.65 5.80
C ASN A 226 8.14 7.66 4.68
N SER A 227 7.29 7.72 3.66
CA SER A 227 7.37 8.74 2.61
C SER A 227 6.55 10.00 2.93
N ARG A 228 5.97 10.12 4.13
CA ARG A 228 5.15 11.27 4.56
C ARG A 228 5.78 12.62 4.22
N SER A 229 7.07 12.81 4.50
CA SER A 229 7.80 14.06 4.23
C SER A 229 7.90 14.41 2.73
N LYS A 230 7.73 13.43 1.85
CA LYS A 230 7.76 13.56 0.39
C LYS A 230 6.36 13.66 -0.23
N LEU A 231 5.31 13.45 0.56
CA LEU A 231 3.93 13.43 0.10
C LEU A 231 3.21 14.73 0.50
N PRO A 232 2.29 15.25 -0.34
CA PRO A 232 1.48 16.41 -0.01
C PRO A 232 0.28 16.00 0.89
N VAL A 233 0.56 15.52 2.11
CA VAL A 233 -0.45 14.88 2.99
C VAL A 233 -0.72 15.64 4.30
N GLU A 234 -0.15 16.83 4.44
CA GLU A 234 -0.31 17.70 5.63
C GLU A 234 -1.46 18.71 5.47
N GLY A 235 -2.12 18.74 4.30
CA GLY A 235 -3.21 19.67 4.02
C GLY A 235 -4.53 19.35 4.75
N PHE A 236 -5.51 20.23 4.57
CA PHE A 236 -6.90 20.00 5.01
C PHE A 236 -7.81 19.49 3.88
N ASP A 237 -7.24 19.17 2.72
CA ASP A 237 -7.98 18.56 1.64
C ASP A 237 -8.34 17.09 1.97
N PRO A 238 -9.35 16.50 1.30
CA PRO A 238 -9.84 15.18 1.65
C PRO A 238 -8.80 14.05 1.55
N LEU A 239 -7.83 14.15 0.64
CA LEU A 239 -6.78 13.14 0.49
C LEU A 239 -5.82 13.20 1.68
N SER A 240 -5.40 14.40 2.07
CA SER A 240 -4.54 14.61 3.24
C SER A 240 -5.20 14.13 4.54
N ILE A 241 -6.50 14.42 4.74
CA ILE A 241 -7.25 13.95 5.91
C ILE A 241 -7.34 12.41 5.91
N SER A 242 -7.76 11.82 4.79
CA SER A 242 -7.86 10.37 4.62
C SER A 242 -6.52 9.67 4.89
N TRP A 243 -5.42 10.21 4.37
CA TRP A 243 -4.08 9.68 4.60
C TRP A 243 -3.76 9.69 6.11
N ARG A 244 -3.96 10.80 6.80
CA ARG A 244 -3.69 10.89 8.25
C ARG A 244 -4.59 9.99 9.08
N GLU A 245 -5.83 9.76 8.65
CA GLU A 245 -6.73 8.81 9.33
C GLU A 245 -6.27 7.36 9.14
N PHE A 246 -5.84 6.99 7.92
CA PHE A 246 -5.37 5.64 7.61
C PHE A 246 -4.05 5.33 8.33
N TYR A 247 -3.10 6.27 8.30
CA TYR A 247 -1.78 6.17 8.90
C TYR A 247 -1.70 6.81 10.30
N ALA A 248 -2.83 6.90 11.01
CA ALA A 248 -2.92 7.63 12.28
C ALA A 248 -1.98 7.07 13.35
N THR A 249 -1.95 5.74 13.48
CA THR A 249 -1.01 4.99 14.30
C THR A 249 -0.68 3.69 13.57
N GLU A 250 0.51 3.14 13.80
CA GLU A 250 0.92 1.88 13.19
C GLU A 250 -0.11 0.76 13.47
N LEU A 251 -0.55 0.62 14.72
CA LEU A 251 -1.56 -0.38 15.09
C LEU A 251 -2.90 -0.22 14.35
N LYS A 252 -3.34 1.03 14.10
CA LYS A 252 -4.55 1.28 13.29
C LYS A 252 -4.32 0.92 11.83
N THR A 253 -3.17 1.28 11.26
CA THR A 253 -2.77 0.89 9.90
C THR A 253 -2.78 -0.62 9.75
N VAL A 254 -2.18 -1.37 10.70
CA VAL A 254 -2.20 -2.84 10.72
C VAL A 254 -3.64 -3.36 10.76
N GLY A 255 -4.51 -2.76 11.56
CA GLY A 255 -5.94 -3.11 11.59
C GLY A 255 -6.67 -2.88 10.26
N PHE A 256 -6.35 -1.81 9.53
CA PHE A 256 -6.90 -1.57 8.19
C PHE A 256 -6.34 -2.53 7.15
N CYS A 257 -5.05 -2.85 7.20
CA CYS A 257 -4.43 -3.88 6.36
C CYS A 257 -5.08 -5.24 6.62
N PHE A 258 -5.26 -5.61 7.89
CA PHE A 258 -5.97 -6.83 8.26
C PHE A 258 -7.39 -6.84 7.67
N MET A 259 -8.17 -5.77 7.86
CA MET A 259 -9.53 -5.69 7.32
C MET A 259 -9.54 -5.87 5.81
N ALA A 260 -8.60 -5.24 5.09
CA ALA A 260 -8.54 -5.31 3.64
C ALA A 260 -8.18 -6.71 3.13
N SER A 261 -7.17 -7.35 3.71
CA SER A 261 -6.75 -8.72 3.41
C SER A 261 -7.83 -9.74 3.77
N TYR A 262 -8.40 -9.62 4.98
CA TYR A 262 -9.44 -10.51 5.49
C TYR A 262 -10.69 -10.47 4.61
N LEU A 263 -11.19 -9.28 4.27
CA LEU A 263 -12.37 -9.14 3.42
C LEU A 263 -12.12 -9.65 1.99
N SER A 264 -10.87 -9.63 1.54
CA SER A 264 -10.48 -10.19 0.25
C SER A 264 -10.53 -11.71 0.19
N LEU A 265 -10.29 -12.39 1.31
CA LEU A 265 -10.55 -13.83 1.44
C LEU A 265 -12.04 -14.11 1.68
N ARG A 266 -12.66 -13.32 2.54
CA ARG A 266 -14.05 -13.49 2.98
C ARG A 266 -15.06 -13.36 1.86
N MET A 267 -14.79 -12.53 0.84
CA MET A 267 -15.67 -12.38 -0.32
C MET A 267 -15.86 -13.66 -1.13
N LEU A 268 -14.98 -14.65 -0.98
CA LEU A 268 -15.00 -15.93 -1.71
C LEU A 268 -15.67 -17.08 -0.95
N SER A 269 -16.11 -16.87 0.30
CA SER A 269 -16.74 -17.94 1.08
C SER A 269 -17.70 -17.42 2.15
N PRO A 270 -19.00 -17.76 2.07
CA PRO A 270 -19.99 -17.44 3.09
C PRO A 270 -20.13 -18.46 4.23
N ASP A 271 -19.45 -19.62 4.16
CA ASP A 271 -19.77 -20.79 5.00
C ASP A 271 -18.79 -21.10 6.15
N TYR A 272 -19.18 -22.05 7.01
CA TYR A 272 -18.41 -22.59 8.12
C TYR A 272 -17.23 -23.47 7.66
N TRP A 273 -16.18 -23.57 8.47
CA TRP A 273 -15.02 -24.40 8.16
C TRP A 273 -15.19 -25.83 8.69
N SER A 274 -14.63 -26.81 7.99
CA SER A 274 -14.58 -28.20 8.45
C SER A 274 -13.24 -28.84 8.08
N PRO A 275 -12.48 -29.40 9.05
CA PRO A 275 -11.22 -30.08 8.77
C PRO A 275 -11.38 -31.24 7.78
N THR A 276 -12.47 -32.01 7.91
CA THR A 276 -12.74 -33.17 7.04
C THR A 276 -12.95 -32.76 5.58
N ASN A 277 -13.61 -31.62 5.35
CA ASN A 277 -13.77 -31.09 3.99
C ASN A 277 -12.45 -30.52 3.48
N GLN A 278 -11.67 -29.84 4.34
CA GLN A 278 -10.39 -29.25 3.97
C GLN A 278 -9.36 -30.29 3.52
N GLU A 279 -9.31 -31.47 4.16
CA GLU A 279 -8.40 -32.56 3.80
C GLU A 279 -8.62 -33.11 2.38
N GLN A 280 -9.80 -32.91 1.81
CA GLN A 280 -10.18 -33.46 0.50
C GLN A 280 -9.98 -32.47 -0.65
N ILE A 281 -9.56 -31.24 -0.36
CA ILE A 281 -9.49 -30.14 -1.34
C ILE A 281 -8.03 -29.71 -1.51
N LEU A 282 -7.64 -29.44 -2.76
CA LEU A 282 -6.28 -29.00 -3.12
C LEU A 282 -5.98 -27.58 -2.58
N PRO A 283 -6.75 -26.52 -2.93
CA PRO A 283 -6.54 -25.21 -2.34
C PRO A 283 -7.11 -25.11 -0.92
N PRO A 284 -6.52 -24.28 -0.04
CA PRO A 284 -7.09 -24.01 1.27
C PRO A 284 -8.41 -23.27 1.11
N LEU A 285 -9.46 -23.71 1.83
CA LEU A 285 -10.75 -23.03 1.82
C LEU A 285 -10.60 -21.64 2.45
N PRO A 286 -11.33 -20.62 1.99
CA PRO A 286 -11.15 -19.26 2.52
C PRO A 286 -11.29 -19.14 4.04
N PRO A 287 -12.22 -19.84 4.73
CA PRO A 287 -12.25 -19.85 6.20
C PRO A 287 -10.95 -20.30 6.87
N TYR A 288 -10.25 -21.28 6.30
CA TYR A 288 -8.95 -21.71 6.82
C TYR A 288 -7.89 -20.64 6.62
N ARG A 289 -7.83 -20.05 5.41
CA ARG A 289 -6.92 -18.95 5.08
C ARG A 289 -7.15 -17.75 6.01
N MET A 290 -8.39 -17.42 6.32
CA MET A 290 -8.75 -16.35 7.26
C MET A 290 -8.25 -16.63 8.68
N GLY A 291 -8.42 -17.87 9.18
CA GLY A 291 -7.89 -18.27 10.48
C GLY A 291 -6.36 -18.22 10.53
N SER A 292 -5.69 -18.66 9.46
CA SER A 292 -4.24 -18.52 9.30
C SER A 292 -3.82 -17.04 9.28
N LEU A 293 -4.51 -16.19 8.52
CA LEU A 293 -4.24 -14.75 8.42
C LEU A 293 -4.29 -14.08 9.80
N MET A 294 -5.26 -14.45 10.65
CA MET A 294 -5.31 -13.96 12.02
C MET A 294 -4.05 -14.33 12.83
N HIS A 295 -3.54 -15.55 12.67
CA HIS A 295 -2.29 -15.96 13.32
C HIS A 295 -1.09 -15.17 12.79
N VAL A 296 -1.01 -14.94 11.47
CA VAL A 296 0.05 -14.14 10.85
C VAL A 296 0.06 -12.70 11.42
N TYR A 297 -1.09 -12.04 11.45
CA TYR A 297 -1.17 -10.69 12.01
C TYR A 297 -0.89 -10.67 13.53
N ALA A 298 -1.21 -11.72 14.28
CA ALA A 298 -0.85 -11.79 15.69
C ALA A 298 0.67 -11.85 15.86
N ASN A 299 1.38 -12.62 15.02
CA ASN A 299 2.84 -12.66 15.02
C ASN A 299 3.45 -11.31 14.63
N VAL A 300 2.88 -10.62 13.64
CA VAL A 300 3.29 -9.24 13.29
C VAL A 300 3.19 -8.31 14.50
N LEU A 301 2.10 -8.37 15.26
CA LEU A 301 1.94 -7.54 16.45
C LEU A 301 2.94 -7.90 17.57
N VAL A 302 3.27 -9.18 17.73
CA VAL A 302 4.31 -9.61 18.68
C VAL A 302 5.68 -9.08 18.28
N GLU A 303 6.03 -9.21 17.00
CA GLU A 303 7.36 -8.86 16.48
C GLU A 303 7.60 -7.35 16.41
N PHE A 304 6.60 -6.59 15.97
CA PHE A 304 6.76 -5.15 15.66
C PHE A 304 6.13 -4.21 16.69
N HIS A 305 5.35 -4.71 17.64
CA HIS A 305 4.69 -3.88 18.66
C HIS A 305 4.97 -4.30 20.10
N ASP A 306 5.99 -5.14 20.34
CA ASP A 306 6.40 -5.62 21.67
C ASP A 306 5.23 -6.19 22.52
N MET A 307 4.21 -6.73 21.85
CA MET A 307 3.04 -7.31 22.51
C MET A 307 3.32 -8.74 22.94
N SER A 308 2.71 -9.17 24.04
CA SER A 308 2.58 -10.61 24.29
C SER A 308 1.66 -11.25 23.24
N PHE A 309 1.86 -12.53 22.91
CA PHE A 309 1.01 -13.23 21.95
C PHE A 309 -0.48 -13.22 22.37
N GLU A 310 -0.76 -13.34 23.66
CA GLU A 310 -2.13 -13.27 24.21
C GLU A 310 -2.76 -11.88 24.01
N GLU A 311 -1.97 -10.81 24.09
CA GLU A 311 -2.42 -9.44 23.81
C GLU A 311 -2.63 -9.22 22.31
N ALA A 312 -1.67 -9.63 21.48
CA ALA A 312 -1.78 -9.58 20.03
C ALA A 312 -3.04 -10.30 19.51
N GLN A 313 -3.33 -11.49 20.04
CA GLN A 313 -4.55 -12.24 19.73
C GLN A 313 -5.83 -11.44 20.04
N LYS A 314 -5.88 -10.70 21.16
CA LYS A 314 -7.03 -9.86 21.50
C LYS A 314 -7.23 -8.73 20.49
N TYR A 315 -6.15 -8.08 20.04
CA TYR A 315 -6.21 -7.05 19.01
C TYR A 315 -6.69 -7.59 17.66
N VAL A 316 -6.09 -8.69 17.19
CA VAL A 316 -6.51 -9.32 15.92
C VAL A 316 -7.94 -9.81 15.98
N TYR A 317 -8.37 -10.38 17.11
CA TYR A 317 -9.76 -10.78 17.30
C TYR A 317 -10.71 -9.58 17.24
N ALA A 318 -10.33 -8.43 17.79
CA ALA A 318 -11.08 -7.18 17.65
C ALA A 318 -11.12 -6.67 16.19
N PHE A 319 -10.01 -6.76 15.45
CA PHE A 319 -9.98 -6.43 14.02
C PHE A 319 -10.92 -7.33 13.19
N CYS A 320 -10.95 -8.62 13.50
CA CYS A 320 -11.85 -9.60 12.90
C CYS A 320 -13.32 -9.26 13.17
N ILE A 321 -13.69 -8.98 14.43
CA ILE A 321 -15.04 -8.53 14.80
C ILE A 321 -15.42 -7.25 14.03
N GLY A 322 -14.51 -6.28 13.94
CA GLY A 322 -14.75 -5.04 13.19
C GLY A 322 -14.98 -5.31 11.69
N SER A 323 -14.22 -6.23 11.11
CA SER A 323 -14.32 -6.61 9.69
C SER A 323 -15.63 -7.34 9.38
N GLU A 324 -16.02 -8.29 10.23
CA GLU A 324 -17.30 -9.01 10.10
C GLU A 324 -18.50 -8.10 10.39
N GLY A 325 -18.39 -7.17 11.34
CA GLY A 325 -19.40 -6.14 11.55
C GLY A 325 -19.58 -5.23 10.34
N ALA A 326 -18.47 -4.84 9.69
CA ALA A 326 -18.52 -4.07 8.47
C ALA A 326 -19.14 -4.86 7.31
N LEU A 327 -18.82 -6.15 7.18
CA LEU A 327 -19.44 -7.04 6.19
C LEU A 327 -20.95 -7.22 6.45
N ALA A 328 -21.36 -7.43 7.70
CA ALA A 328 -22.77 -7.54 8.07
C ALA A 328 -23.54 -6.26 7.74
N ASN A 329 -22.96 -5.10 8.04
CA ASN A 329 -23.54 -3.80 7.69
C ASN A 329 -23.61 -3.57 6.17
N LEU A 330 -22.63 -4.04 5.41
CA LEU A 330 -22.63 -3.97 3.94
C LEU A 330 -23.77 -4.82 3.33
N LEU A 331 -24.04 -5.98 3.92
CA LEU A 331 -25.03 -6.94 3.43
C LEU A 331 -26.46 -6.69 3.95
N ALA A 332 -26.64 -5.83 4.95
CA ALA A 332 -27.96 -5.55 5.52
C ALA A 332 -28.72 -4.50 4.72
N GLU A 333 -30.02 -4.70 4.51
CA GLU A 333 -30.89 -3.74 3.82
C GLU A 333 -30.94 -2.39 4.54
N SER A 334 -30.99 -2.43 5.87
CA SER A 334 -30.92 -1.25 6.75
C SER A 334 -29.54 -0.58 6.77
N GLY A 335 -28.50 -1.25 6.29
CA GLY A 335 -27.10 -0.87 6.51
C GLY A 335 -26.59 -1.17 7.92
N GLN A 336 -27.40 -1.83 8.76
CA GLN A 336 -27.06 -2.26 10.13
C GLN A 336 -27.39 -3.75 10.27
N GLY A 337 -26.38 -4.59 10.07
CA GLY A 337 -26.50 -6.04 10.12
C GLY A 337 -26.04 -6.63 11.44
N GLU A 338 -26.43 -7.87 11.71
CA GLU A 338 -25.93 -8.64 12.85
C GLU A 338 -24.77 -9.54 12.41
N SER A 339 -23.62 -9.41 13.09
CA SER A 339 -22.45 -10.25 12.83
C SER A 339 -22.66 -11.69 13.34
N ASN A 340 -22.32 -12.70 12.53
CA ASN A 340 -22.35 -14.09 12.97
C ASN A 340 -21.06 -14.47 13.71
N LEU A 341 -20.98 -14.11 14.99
CA LEU A 341 -19.81 -14.39 15.83
C LEU A 341 -19.53 -15.89 16.04
N SER A 342 -20.53 -16.75 15.85
CA SER A 342 -20.34 -18.21 16.01
C SER A 342 -19.46 -18.80 14.90
N ALA A 343 -19.57 -18.29 13.67
CA ALA A 343 -18.70 -18.69 12.57
C ALA A 343 -17.25 -18.28 12.81
N ILE A 344 -17.05 -17.05 13.31
CA ILE A 344 -15.73 -16.51 13.68
C ILE A 344 -15.03 -17.40 14.71
N ASN A 345 -15.75 -17.82 15.75
CA ASN A 345 -15.20 -18.67 16.80
C ASN A 345 -14.77 -20.05 16.31
N SER A 346 -15.49 -20.64 15.34
CA SER A 346 -15.08 -21.90 14.70
C SER A 346 -13.80 -21.71 13.90
N PHE A 347 -13.69 -20.64 13.10
CA PHE A 347 -12.47 -20.37 12.33
C PHE A 347 -11.23 -20.19 13.21
N PHE A 348 -11.38 -19.54 14.38
CA PHE A 348 -10.25 -19.22 15.23
C PHE A 348 -9.78 -20.41 16.09
N ASN A 349 -10.72 -21.11 16.73
CA ASN A 349 -10.35 -22.14 17.70
C ASN A 349 -10.03 -23.50 17.05
N GLU A 350 -10.53 -23.75 15.85
CA GLU A 350 -10.52 -25.10 15.27
C GLU A 350 -9.41 -25.31 14.23
N VAL A 351 -8.84 -24.24 13.66
CA VAL A 351 -7.81 -24.35 12.60
C VAL A 351 -6.43 -24.73 13.14
N GLY A 352 -6.11 -24.42 14.40
CA GLY A 352 -4.78 -24.62 14.99
C GLY A 352 -4.22 -26.04 14.82
N PRO A 353 -4.94 -27.09 15.29
CA PRO A 353 -4.47 -28.47 15.15
C PRO A 353 -4.32 -28.94 13.68
N TYR A 354 -5.09 -28.36 12.76
CA TYR A 354 -4.95 -28.64 11.33
C TYR A 354 -3.74 -27.92 10.74
N ASN A 355 -3.46 -26.71 11.20
CA ASN A 355 -2.30 -25.93 10.78
C ASN A 355 -0.99 -26.67 11.02
N ASP A 356 -0.86 -27.39 12.14
CA ASP A 356 0.31 -28.23 12.42
C ASP A 356 0.58 -29.29 11.34
N LYS A 357 -0.45 -29.79 10.65
CA LYS A 357 -0.29 -30.75 9.54
C LYS A 357 0.24 -30.04 8.30
N VAL A 358 -0.25 -28.84 8.01
CA VAL A 358 0.15 -28.05 6.85
C VAL A 358 1.55 -27.48 7.03
N THR A 359 1.91 -27.01 8.22
CA THR A 359 3.28 -26.59 8.56
C THR A 359 4.27 -27.74 8.36
N LYS A 360 3.95 -28.96 8.82
CA LYS A 360 4.80 -30.13 8.56
C LYS A 360 4.96 -30.44 7.07
N ALA A 361 3.91 -30.24 6.27
CA ALA A 361 4.00 -30.39 4.82
C ALA A 361 4.91 -29.31 4.19
N TYR A 362 4.82 -28.07 4.67
CA TYR A 362 5.73 -26.99 4.27
C TYR A 362 7.19 -27.32 4.63
N ASP A 363 7.46 -27.77 5.85
CA ASP A 363 8.82 -28.12 6.31
C ASP A 363 9.46 -29.22 5.46
N MET A 364 8.66 -30.17 4.97
CA MET A 364 9.12 -31.21 4.03
C MET A 364 9.47 -30.64 2.65
N LEU A 365 8.76 -29.59 2.21
CA LEU A 365 9.02 -28.88 0.95
C LEU A 365 10.16 -27.87 1.04
N ALA A 366 10.47 -27.36 2.23
CA ALA A 366 11.33 -26.18 2.42
C ALA A 366 12.66 -26.27 1.67
N LYS A 367 13.28 -27.46 1.63
CA LYS A 367 14.52 -27.66 0.87
C LYS A 367 14.30 -27.50 -0.64
N GLU A 368 13.29 -28.15 -1.21
CA GLU A 368 12.96 -28.04 -2.64
C GLU A 368 12.57 -26.61 -3.01
N LEU A 369 11.79 -25.95 -2.16
CA LEU A 369 11.42 -24.53 -2.34
C LEU A 369 12.65 -23.64 -2.38
N SER A 370 13.62 -23.83 -1.48
CA SER A 370 14.84 -23.03 -1.44
C SER A 370 15.73 -23.16 -2.68
N GLU A 371 15.60 -24.24 -3.46
CA GLU A 371 16.31 -24.40 -4.74
C GLU A 371 15.78 -23.46 -5.83
N PHE A 372 14.53 -23.01 -5.70
CA PHE A 372 13.84 -22.13 -6.64
C PHE A 372 13.52 -20.74 -6.08
N ALA A 373 13.71 -20.54 -4.78
CA ALA A 373 13.47 -19.26 -4.13
C ALA A 373 14.46 -18.21 -4.63
N MET A 374 13.99 -16.98 -4.79
CA MET A 374 14.80 -15.85 -5.20
C MET A 374 15.45 -15.21 -3.98
N GLU A 375 16.75 -14.93 -4.08
CA GLU A 375 17.45 -14.18 -3.04
C GLU A 375 17.11 -12.69 -3.12
N GLU A 376 16.83 -12.08 -1.97
CA GLU A 376 16.65 -10.63 -1.89
C GLU A 376 18.01 -9.91 -1.98
N THR A 377 18.12 -8.97 -2.90
CA THR A 377 19.32 -8.15 -3.10
C THR A 377 19.31 -6.94 -2.16
N THR A 378 20.40 -6.76 -1.40
CA THR A 378 20.54 -5.69 -0.39
C THR A 378 21.01 -4.35 -0.97
N LYS A 379 20.90 -4.13 -2.29
CA LYS A 379 21.47 -2.96 -2.96
C LYS A 379 20.59 -1.72 -2.80
N VAL A 380 20.63 -1.12 -1.61
CA VAL A 380 20.32 0.32 -1.43
C VAL A 380 21.49 1.11 -2.04
N THR A 381 21.45 1.30 -3.36
CA THR A 381 22.52 2.01 -4.07
C THR A 381 22.47 3.51 -3.81
N HIS A 382 23.48 3.94 -3.05
CA HIS A 382 24.01 5.30 -2.90
C HIS A 382 23.26 6.26 -1.97
N PRO A 383 23.99 6.98 -1.07
CA PRO A 383 23.45 8.19 -0.46
C PRO A 383 23.11 9.16 -1.59
N ARG A 384 21.80 9.42 -1.75
CA ARG A 384 21.34 10.40 -2.74
C ARG A 384 22.00 11.75 -2.41
N PRO A 385 22.43 12.53 -3.42
CA PRO A 385 22.88 13.89 -3.21
C PRO A 385 21.84 14.69 -2.41
N ARG A 386 22.32 15.62 -1.56
CA ARG A 386 21.43 16.53 -0.82
C ARG A 386 20.63 17.35 -1.84
N THR A 387 19.33 17.13 -1.90
CA THR A 387 18.44 17.73 -2.92
C THR A 387 17.67 18.95 -2.39
N CYS A 388 17.62 19.12 -1.08
CA CYS A 388 17.05 20.28 -0.38
C CYS A 388 17.61 20.40 1.04
N ASP A 389 17.50 21.59 1.64
CA ASP A 389 17.77 21.84 3.07
C ASP A 389 17.04 23.10 3.56
N TYR A 390 17.16 23.45 4.84
CA TYR A 390 16.57 24.66 5.41
C TYR A 390 17.41 25.26 6.55
N VAL A 391 17.11 26.52 6.89
CA VAL A 391 17.58 27.21 8.11
C VAL A 391 16.44 28.01 8.75
N VAL A 392 16.50 28.20 10.07
CA VAL A 392 15.58 29.10 10.78
C VAL A 392 16.28 30.43 10.99
N LEU A 393 15.58 31.51 10.66
CA LEU A 393 16.06 32.87 10.69
C LEU A 393 15.35 33.64 11.80
N LYS A 394 16.11 34.39 12.58
CA LYS A 394 15.60 35.29 13.62
C LYS A 394 16.21 36.68 13.44
N GLY A 395 15.41 37.73 13.56
CA GLY A 395 15.89 39.11 13.41
C GLY A 395 14.86 40.14 13.86
N LEU A 396 14.99 41.38 13.38
CA LEU A 396 14.09 42.48 13.71
C LEU A 396 13.49 43.12 12.46
N LYS A 397 12.17 43.11 12.32
CA LYS A 397 11.42 43.84 11.27
C LYS A 397 10.75 45.07 11.90
N HIS A 398 11.19 46.27 11.52
CA HIS A 398 10.73 47.54 12.12
C HIS A 398 10.78 47.56 13.67
N GLY A 399 11.78 46.91 14.27
CA GLY A 399 11.94 46.81 15.72
C GLY A 399 11.11 45.74 16.43
N ALA A 400 10.30 44.96 15.70
CA ALA A 400 9.60 43.78 16.22
C ALA A 400 10.33 42.49 15.84
N GLU A 401 10.21 41.45 16.66
CA GLU A 401 10.81 40.13 16.39
C GLU A 401 10.30 39.56 15.06
N PHE A 402 11.22 39.20 14.19
CA PHE A 402 10.99 38.45 12.97
C PHE A 402 11.49 37.01 13.16
N ILE A 403 10.67 36.05 12.76
CA ILE A 403 11.05 34.64 12.67
C ILE A 403 10.62 34.14 11.29
N GLY A 404 11.56 33.53 10.57
CA GLY A 404 11.30 32.90 9.28
C GLY A 404 11.99 31.53 9.17
N ILE A 405 11.44 30.65 8.35
CA ILE A 405 12.08 29.38 7.97
C ILE A 405 12.38 29.48 6.49
N LEU A 406 13.66 29.49 6.13
CA LEU A 406 14.11 29.54 4.74
C LEU A 406 14.49 28.14 4.29
N GLU A 407 13.84 27.64 3.25
CA GLU A 407 14.21 26.40 2.59
C GLU A 407 14.78 26.66 1.19
N ALA A 408 15.61 25.73 0.73
CA ALA A 408 16.19 25.72 -0.62
C ALA A 408 16.13 24.31 -1.20
N LYS A 409 15.77 24.21 -2.48
CA LYS A 409 15.69 22.96 -3.23
C LYS A 409 16.24 23.16 -4.65
N HIS A 410 16.84 22.13 -5.22
CA HIS A 410 17.22 22.16 -6.64
C HIS A 410 16.00 22.31 -7.55
N SER A 411 16.08 23.24 -8.50
CA SER A 411 15.03 23.45 -9.48
C SER A 411 14.95 22.28 -10.46
N GLU A 412 13.73 21.81 -10.73
CA GLU A 412 13.48 20.79 -11.76
C GLU A 412 13.75 21.31 -13.17
N THR A 413 13.79 22.63 -13.34
CA THR A 413 13.96 23.29 -14.64
C THR A 413 15.42 23.51 -15.03
N SER A 414 16.35 23.49 -14.06
CA SER A 414 17.76 23.73 -14.31
C SER A 414 18.63 23.23 -13.16
N PRO A 415 19.70 22.46 -13.42
CA PRO A 415 20.62 22.01 -12.38
C PRO A 415 21.40 23.15 -11.71
N LYS A 416 21.42 24.35 -12.32
CA LYS A 416 22.13 25.56 -11.82
C LYS A 416 21.23 26.52 -11.06
N ARG A 417 19.98 26.13 -10.81
CA ARG A 417 19.00 26.97 -10.15
C ARG A 417 18.52 26.29 -8.87
N LEU A 418 18.39 27.08 -7.82
CA LEU A 418 17.64 26.72 -6.62
C LEU A 418 16.33 27.48 -6.61
N ASP A 419 15.27 26.80 -6.23
CA ASP A 419 14.00 27.41 -5.86
C ASP A 419 13.97 27.51 -4.33
N LEU A 420 13.86 28.73 -3.80
CA LEU A 420 13.85 29.02 -2.37
C LEU A 420 12.47 29.49 -1.94
N GLN A 421 12.14 29.23 -0.68
CA GLN A 421 10.91 29.69 -0.06
C GLN A 421 11.16 30.06 1.39
N CYS A 422 10.74 31.27 1.80
CA CYS A 422 10.78 31.70 3.18
C CYS A 422 9.37 31.71 3.78
N PHE A 423 9.13 30.92 4.83
CA PHE A 423 7.89 30.92 5.61
C PHE A 423 8.04 31.84 6.82
N PHE A 424 7.16 32.81 7.01
CA PHE A 424 7.20 33.74 8.15
C PHE A 424 5.80 34.24 8.49
N ARG A 425 5.67 35.10 9.50
CA ARG A 425 4.39 35.73 9.86
C ARG A 425 4.34 37.18 9.38
N GLU A 426 3.31 37.52 8.63
CA GLU A 426 2.99 38.90 8.27
C GLU A 426 1.61 39.28 8.82
N ARG A 427 1.54 40.40 9.57
CA ARG A 427 0.29 40.90 10.17
C ARG A 427 -0.50 39.83 10.96
N GLY A 428 0.23 38.91 11.60
CA GLY A 428 -0.33 37.82 12.40
C GLY A 428 -0.64 36.53 11.64
N LEU A 429 -0.58 36.53 10.30
CA LEU A 429 -0.87 35.37 9.47
C LEU A 429 0.41 34.72 8.92
N PRO A 430 0.55 33.38 8.99
CA PRO A 430 1.62 32.67 8.29
C PRO A 430 1.55 32.91 6.77
N THR A 431 2.68 33.25 6.16
CA THR A 431 2.84 33.60 4.75
C THR A 431 4.14 32.99 4.20
N GLY A 432 4.19 32.73 2.89
CA GLY A 432 5.37 32.22 2.20
C GLY A 432 5.85 33.17 1.09
N LEU A 433 7.16 33.40 1.00
CA LEU A 433 7.81 34.19 -0.04
C LEU A 433 8.69 33.27 -0.90
N PRO A 434 8.23 32.83 -2.08
CA PRO A 434 9.03 32.04 -3.02
C PRO A 434 9.91 32.95 -3.88
N PHE A 435 11.17 32.57 -4.10
CA PHE A 435 12.09 33.26 -5.01
C PHE A 435 13.20 32.31 -5.51
N PRO A 436 13.68 32.46 -6.76
CA PRO A 436 14.76 31.64 -7.27
C PRO A 436 16.14 32.26 -7.05
N LEU A 437 17.17 31.42 -6.95
CA LEU A 437 18.58 31.82 -7.06
C LEU A 437 19.26 31.01 -8.18
N THR A 438 20.07 31.69 -9.00
CA THR A 438 20.80 31.07 -10.11
C THR A 438 22.30 31.22 -9.88
N PHE A 439 23.02 30.10 -9.94
CA PHE A 439 24.47 30.06 -9.76
C PHE A 439 25.21 30.07 -11.09
N VAL A 440 26.41 30.64 -11.10
CA VAL A 440 27.28 30.65 -12.29
C VAL A 440 27.72 29.24 -12.67
N ALA A 441 28.04 29.06 -13.96
CA ALA A 441 28.33 27.74 -14.53
C ALA A 441 29.53 27.01 -13.91
N GLU A 442 30.43 27.74 -13.26
CA GLU A 442 31.72 27.29 -12.72
C GLU A 442 31.70 27.20 -11.19
N PHE A 443 30.53 27.22 -10.55
CA PHE A 443 30.42 27.12 -9.10
C PHE A 443 30.77 25.71 -8.61
N GLU A 444 31.81 25.59 -7.79
CA GLU A 444 32.33 24.30 -7.27
C GLU A 444 31.88 23.99 -5.82
N GLY A 445 31.03 24.83 -5.21
CA GLY A 445 30.56 24.66 -3.82
C GLY A 445 29.22 23.92 -3.67
N ASP A 446 28.76 23.74 -2.42
CA ASP A 446 27.39 23.31 -2.13
C ASP A 446 26.43 24.50 -2.30
N MET A 447 25.68 24.47 -3.40
CA MET A 447 24.75 25.55 -3.76
C MET A 447 23.68 25.76 -2.68
N ILE A 448 23.19 24.68 -2.08
CA ILE A 448 22.14 24.73 -1.05
C ILE A 448 22.71 25.38 0.21
N GLU A 449 23.91 24.99 0.63
CA GLU A 449 24.54 25.58 1.81
C GLU A 449 24.80 27.09 1.65
N GLU A 450 25.35 27.50 0.50
CA GLU A 450 25.62 28.92 0.21
C GLU A 450 24.32 29.74 0.14
N ALA A 451 23.30 29.21 -0.53
CA ALA A 451 22.00 29.86 -0.63
C ALA A 451 21.33 30.05 0.73
N LEU A 452 21.45 29.08 1.66
CA LEU A 452 20.83 29.18 2.97
C LEU A 452 21.62 30.06 3.95
N LYS A 453 22.95 30.09 3.87
CA LYS A 453 23.81 30.84 4.81
C LYS A 453 24.10 32.28 4.38
N ALA A 454 24.08 32.57 3.08
CA ALA A 454 24.44 33.87 2.53
C ALA A 454 23.36 34.43 1.58
N ASP A 455 23.30 33.96 0.33
CA ASP A 455 22.55 34.65 -0.74
C ASP A 455 21.04 34.74 -0.46
N GLY A 456 20.40 33.62 -0.10
CA GLY A 456 18.97 33.57 0.20
C GLY A 456 18.64 34.30 1.50
N LYS A 457 19.50 34.18 2.52
CA LYS A 457 19.35 34.92 3.79
C LYS A 457 19.41 36.44 3.57
N ASN A 458 20.37 36.91 2.78
CA ASN A 458 20.51 38.33 2.43
C ASN A 458 19.30 38.81 1.60
N HIS A 459 18.80 37.97 0.70
CA HIS A 459 17.61 38.27 -0.09
C HIS A 459 16.38 38.48 0.80
N VAL A 460 16.16 37.58 1.78
CA VAL A 460 15.08 37.73 2.77
C VAL A 460 15.26 39.01 3.58
N ALA A 461 16.46 39.31 4.07
CA ALA A 461 16.73 40.53 4.85
C ALA A 461 16.38 41.81 4.07
N ILE A 462 16.65 41.83 2.76
CA ILE A 462 16.36 42.97 1.89
C ILE A 462 14.86 43.11 1.62
N ILE A 463 14.17 42.03 1.22
CA ILE A 463 12.76 42.08 0.84
C ILE A 463 11.87 42.35 2.05
N GLU A 464 12.15 41.69 3.17
CA GLU A 464 11.34 41.79 4.38
C GLU A 464 11.79 42.92 5.31
N GLU A 465 12.80 43.70 4.91
CA GLU A 465 13.37 44.82 5.68
C GLU A 465 13.77 44.40 7.11
N VAL A 466 14.44 43.25 7.23
CA VAL A 466 14.83 42.64 8.51
C VAL A 466 16.29 42.97 8.83
N THR A 467 16.54 43.52 10.01
CA THR A 467 17.88 43.76 10.55
C THR A 467 18.31 42.65 11.53
N ASP A 468 19.61 42.54 11.77
CA ASP A 468 20.20 41.58 12.73
C ASP A 468 19.78 40.12 12.50
N LEU A 469 19.61 39.74 11.23
CA LEU A 469 19.16 38.41 10.84
C LEU A 469 20.24 37.37 11.17
N GLU A 470 19.94 36.45 12.07
CA GLU A 470 20.79 35.33 12.49
C GLU A 470 20.11 33.99 12.24
N THR A 471 20.90 32.91 12.25
CA THR A 471 20.40 31.54 12.14
C THR A 471 20.25 30.94 13.52
N VAL A 472 19.06 30.42 13.84
CA VAL A 472 18.75 29.80 15.13
C VAL A 472 18.31 28.35 14.95
N ALA A 473 18.27 27.59 16.05
CA ALA A 473 17.76 26.22 16.02
C ALA A 473 16.24 26.18 15.84
N LEU A 474 15.72 25.19 15.11
CA LEU A 474 14.27 25.00 14.93
C LEU A 474 13.53 24.82 16.27
N SER A 475 14.16 24.18 17.26
CA SER A 475 13.62 24.03 18.61
C SER A 475 13.42 25.35 19.38
N SER A 476 14.02 26.46 18.92
CA SER A 476 13.87 27.77 19.58
C SER A 476 12.55 28.48 19.25
N ILE A 477 11.75 27.96 18.32
CA ILE A 477 10.50 28.57 17.84
C ILE A 477 9.28 27.67 18.02
N THR A 478 9.34 26.74 18.98
CA THR A 478 8.24 25.79 19.31
C THR A 478 6.94 26.48 19.71
N ASP A 479 7.02 27.71 20.24
CA ASP A 479 5.87 28.54 20.58
C ASP A 479 5.15 29.14 19.37
N LYS A 480 5.74 29.04 18.16
CA LYS A 480 5.18 29.58 16.91
C LYS A 480 4.39 28.53 16.12
N THR A 481 3.50 27.80 16.79
CA THR A 481 2.76 26.65 16.24
C THR A 481 2.08 26.92 14.90
N ASP A 482 1.41 28.06 14.71
CA ASP A 482 0.75 28.42 13.45
C ASP A 482 1.73 28.49 12.27
N LEU A 483 2.94 29.02 12.50
CA LEU A 483 3.99 29.11 11.48
C LEU A 483 4.57 27.73 11.18
N LEU A 484 4.79 26.90 12.20
CA LEU A 484 5.30 25.54 12.05
C LEU A 484 4.32 24.67 11.25
N HIS A 485 3.02 24.74 11.55
CA HIS A 485 1.99 24.03 10.77
C HIS A 485 1.90 24.54 9.33
N PHE A 486 1.98 25.85 9.12
CA PHE A 486 1.98 26.43 7.78
C PHE A 486 3.19 25.98 6.95
N ALA A 487 4.40 26.01 7.54
CA ALA A 487 5.61 25.53 6.89
C ALA A 487 5.52 24.03 6.60
N LEU A 488 5.05 23.21 7.55
CA LEU A 488 4.85 21.77 7.35
C LEU A 488 3.91 21.48 6.17
N GLN A 489 2.84 22.26 6.03
CA GLN A 489 1.86 22.10 4.95
C GLN A 489 2.40 22.52 3.58
N ASN A 490 3.21 23.59 3.52
CA ASN A 490 3.58 24.24 2.26
C ASN A 490 5.04 24.03 1.83
N SER A 491 5.87 23.42 2.67
CA SER A 491 7.26 23.09 2.38
C SER A 491 7.40 22.06 1.26
N GLU A 492 8.43 22.20 0.43
CA GLU A 492 8.90 21.17 -0.49
C GLU A 492 10.18 20.47 -0.01
N CYS A 493 10.78 20.95 1.09
CA CYS A 493 11.97 20.37 1.71
C CYS A 493 11.61 19.19 2.62
N PHE A 494 11.95 17.97 2.20
CA PHE A 494 11.64 16.75 2.96
C PHE A 494 12.27 16.76 4.36
N LYS A 495 13.52 17.26 4.47
CA LYS A 495 14.22 17.35 5.75
C LYS A 495 13.53 18.33 6.71
N LEU A 496 13.08 19.49 6.21
CA LEU A 496 12.30 20.43 7.02
C LEU A 496 11.02 19.79 7.53
N LYS A 497 10.28 19.09 6.64
CA LYS A 497 9.06 18.39 7.04
C LYS A 497 9.32 17.33 8.11
N GLU A 498 10.39 16.53 8.00
CA GLU A 498 10.75 15.52 9.01
C GLU A 498 11.05 16.16 10.37
N ASP A 499 11.85 17.23 10.38
CA ASP A 499 12.21 17.94 11.59
C ASP A 499 10.96 18.61 12.23
N LEU A 500 10.07 19.18 11.43
CA LEU A 500 8.80 19.77 11.89
C LEU A 500 7.84 18.70 12.44
N ILE A 501 7.69 17.56 11.76
CA ILE A 501 6.86 16.44 12.23
C ILE A 501 7.37 15.95 13.58
N THR A 502 8.68 15.81 13.73
CA THR A 502 9.30 15.39 14.98
C THR A 502 9.06 16.42 16.08
N LEU A 503 9.27 17.70 15.78
CA LEU A 503 9.11 18.79 16.74
C LEU A 503 7.67 18.98 17.21
N LEU A 504 6.69 18.82 16.32
CA LEU A 504 5.26 18.99 16.64
C LEU A 504 4.65 17.76 17.36
N LYS A 505 5.37 16.63 17.39
CA LYS A 505 4.99 15.43 18.15
C LYS A 505 5.59 15.40 19.57
N ALA A 506 6.71 16.09 19.78
CA ALA A 506 7.39 16.21 21.08
C ALA A 506 6.68 17.21 21.99
#